data_AF-A0A285TI77-F1
#
_entry.id   AF-A0A285TI77-F1
#
_cell.length_a   1.000
_cell.length_b   1.000
_cell.length_c   1.000
_cell.angle_alpha   90.00
_cell.angle_beta   90.00
_cell.angle_gamma   90.00
#
_symmetry.space_group_name_H-M   'P 1'
#
loop_
_entity.id
_entity.type
_entity.pdbx_description
1 polymer ?
#
loop_
_entity_poly.entity_id
_entity_poly.type
_entity_poly.pdbx_seq_one_letter_code
_entity_poly.pdbx_strand_id
1 'polypeptide(L)'
;MENKTTKLYEFRVMVEEDLAAQLPYQVYVNFLGESEFYERLVAVAKRDRVLLTGRPAPFMMKLLFKTKYLFYLEQQTNQKLKFLHWSLEGILGKKKDMLLFKDREFVIEFREALLIYLNQFAKEVEQGKL
;
A
#
# COMPACT_ATOMS: atom_id res chain seq x y z
N MET A 1 5.00 -29.89 -18.71
CA MET A 1 6.00 -28.82 -18.50
C MET A 1 5.32 -27.73 -17.70
N GLU A 2 5.56 -27.69 -16.39
CA GLU A 2 5.06 -26.59 -15.56
C GLU A 2 5.83 -25.32 -15.93
N ASN A 3 5.12 -24.36 -16.50
CA ASN A 3 5.61 -23.01 -16.72
C ASN A 3 5.76 -22.36 -15.33
N LYS A 4 6.90 -22.60 -14.66
CA LYS A 4 7.28 -21.85 -13.46
C LYS A 4 7.48 -20.41 -13.92
N THR A 5 6.44 -19.61 -13.83
CA THR A 5 6.54 -18.16 -14.00
C THR A 5 7.46 -17.69 -12.88
N THR A 6 8.71 -17.38 -13.20
CA THR A 6 9.65 -16.79 -12.25
C THR A 6 9.05 -15.47 -11.81
N LYS A 7 8.53 -15.40 -10.58
CA LYS A 7 8.09 -14.11 -10.01
C LYS A 7 9.32 -13.22 -9.92
N LEU A 8 9.33 -12.14 -10.70
CA LEU A 8 10.40 -11.14 -10.71
C LEU A 8 10.48 -10.37 -9.38
N TYR A 9 9.38 -10.30 -8.65
CA TYR A 9 9.31 -9.65 -7.35
C TYR A 9 8.23 -10.25 -6.45
N GLU A 10 8.35 -9.97 -5.16
CA GLU A 10 7.35 -10.24 -4.12
C GLU A 10 7.30 -9.08 -3.12
N PHE A 11 6.09 -8.62 -2.79
CA PHE A 11 5.88 -7.74 -1.64
C PHE A 11 5.36 -8.55 -0.45
N ARG A 12 5.90 -8.25 0.73
CA ARG A 12 5.40 -8.74 2.02
C ARG A 12 5.02 -7.57 2.90
N VAL A 13 3.76 -7.53 3.33
CA VAL A 13 3.25 -6.50 4.25
C VAL A 13 3.23 -7.08 5.66
N MET A 14 4.13 -6.58 6.49
CA MET A 14 4.36 -7.04 7.86
C MET A 14 3.72 -6.08 8.87
N VAL A 15 3.52 -6.57 10.09
CA VAL A 15 3.08 -5.78 11.24
C VAL A 15 4.01 -6.04 12.40
N GLU A 16 4.47 -4.98 13.02
CA GLU A 16 5.06 -5.01 14.36
C GLU A 16 4.04 -4.47 15.36
N GLU A 17 3.92 -5.15 16.50
CA GLU A 17 2.99 -4.80 17.57
C GLU A 17 3.78 -4.36 18.81
N ASP A 18 3.52 -3.14 19.28
CA ASP A 18 3.97 -2.63 20.58
C ASP A 18 2.75 -2.16 21.39
N LEU A 19 2.23 -3.06 22.23
CA LEU A 19 1.01 -2.79 23.00
C LEU A 19 1.17 -1.69 24.07
N ALA A 20 2.40 -1.24 24.36
CA ALA A 20 2.66 -0.13 25.27
C ALA A 20 2.58 1.24 24.56
N ALA A 21 2.64 1.28 23.23
CA ALA A 21 2.60 2.51 22.44
C ALA A 21 1.17 3.05 22.23
N GLN A 22 1.06 4.37 22.00
CA GLN A 22 -0.23 5.00 21.66
C GLN A 22 -0.81 4.52 20.32
N LEU A 23 0.08 4.23 19.37
CA LEU A 23 -0.21 3.64 18.07
C LEU A 23 0.46 2.25 18.02
N PRO A 24 -0.19 1.22 18.58
CA PRO A 24 0.45 -0.07 18.84
C PRO A 24 0.77 -0.90 17.59
N TYR A 25 0.25 -0.52 16.42
CA TYR A 25 0.42 -1.32 15.20
C TYR A 25 1.22 -0.55 14.16
N GLN A 26 2.42 -1.03 13.85
CA GLN A 26 3.26 -0.49 12.78
C GLN A 26 3.22 -1.42 11.58
N VAL A 27 2.82 -0.91 10.41
CA VAL A 27 2.84 -1.67 9.15
C VAL A 27 4.09 -1.28 8.36
N TYR A 28 4.77 -2.27 7.77
CA TYR A 28 5.88 -2.01 6.85
C TYR A 28 5.89 -2.99 5.70
N VAL A 29 6.53 -2.56 4.61
CA VAL A 29 6.60 -3.31 3.36
C VAL A 29 8.03 -3.79 3.14
N ASN A 30 8.17 -5.11 2.95
CA ASN A 30 9.39 -5.72 2.47
C ASN A 30 9.22 -6.07 0.99
N PHE A 31 10.19 -5.67 0.19
CA PHE A 31 10.30 -6.02 -1.21
C PHE A 31 11.40 -7.07 -1.38
N LEU A 32 11.12 -8.12 -2.14
CA LEU A 32 12.08 -9.14 -2.56
C LEU A 32 12.09 -9.15 -4.09
N GLY A 33 13.24 -8.90 -4.71
CA GLY A 33 13.40 -8.79 -6.15
C GLY A 33 14.66 -8.02 -6.51
N GLU A 34 14.80 -7.64 -7.77
CA GLU A 34 15.96 -6.88 -8.26
C GLU A 34 15.97 -5.44 -7.72
N SER A 35 17.14 -4.96 -7.29
CA SER A 35 17.31 -3.61 -6.73
C SER A 35 16.94 -2.52 -7.74
N GLU A 36 17.35 -2.67 -9.00
CA GLU A 36 17.04 -1.71 -10.07
C GLU A 36 15.54 -1.56 -10.30
N PHE A 37 14.80 -2.66 -10.22
CA PHE A 37 13.34 -2.62 -10.34
C PHE A 37 12.71 -1.92 -9.14
N TYR A 38 13.18 -2.21 -7.92
CA TYR A 38 12.70 -1.51 -6.73
C TYR A 38 12.97 0.00 -6.77
N GLU A 39 14.17 0.41 -7.18
CA GLU A 39 14.50 1.82 -7.36
C GLU A 39 13.60 2.48 -8.40
N ARG A 40 13.28 1.78 -9.49
CA ARG A 40 12.31 2.24 -10.50
C ARG A 40 10.91 2.43 -9.90
N LEU A 41 10.44 1.50 -9.08
CA LEU A 41 9.15 1.62 -8.39
C LEU A 41 9.09 2.87 -7.51
N VAL A 42 10.14 3.11 -6.71
CA VAL A 42 10.23 4.30 -5.86
C VAL A 42 10.26 5.58 -6.70
N ALA A 43 11.04 5.58 -7.80
CA ALA A 43 11.17 6.72 -8.69
C ALA A 43 9.83 7.08 -9.37
N VAL A 44 9.10 6.08 -9.90
CA VAL A 44 7.78 6.29 -10.50
C VAL A 44 6.77 6.78 -9.45
N ALA A 45 6.72 6.14 -8.27
CA ALA A 45 5.83 6.55 -7.19
C ALA A 45 6.04 8.01 -6.77
N LYS A 46 7.30 8.47 -6.77
CA LYS A 46 7.68 9.86 -6.50
C LYS A 46 7.31 10.80 -7.65
N ARG A 47 7.71 10.45 -8.88
CA ARG A 47 7.47 11.25 -10.09
C ARG A 47 5.99 11.57 -10.25
N ASP A 48 5.16 10.54 -10.11
CA ASP A 48 3.72 10.66 -10.30
C ASP A 48 3.00 11.06 -9.01
N ARG A 49 3.69 11.11 -7.87
CA ARG A 49 3.11 11.43 -6.56
C ARG A 49 1.94 10.50 -6.25
N VAL A 50 2.17 9.20 -6.41
CA VAL A 50 1.12 8.18 -6.24
C VAL A 50 0.75 8.06 -4.76
N LEU A 51 -0.55 8.10 -4.50
CA LEU A 51 -1.14 7.94 -3.19
C LEU A 51 -1.96 6.66 -3.14
N LEU A 52 -1.85 5.92 -2.04
CA LEU A 52 -2.88 4.99 -1.60
C LEU A 52 -3.89 5.78 -0.78
N THR A 53 -5.15 5.80 -1.22
CA THR A 53 -6.21 6.52 -0.53
C THR A 53 -7.22 5.54 0.05
N GLY A 54 -7.59 5.75 1.31
CA GLY A 54 -8.62 5.00 2.02
C GLY A 54 -9.84 5.86 2.28
N ARG A 55 -10.93 5.62 1.55
CA ARG A 55 -12.21 6.30 1.72
C ARG A 55 -13.16 5.46 2.57
N PRO A 56 -13.87 6.02 3.56
CA PRO A 56 -14.89 5.27 4.29
C PRO A 56 -15.90 4.63 3.33
N ALA A 57 -16.12 3.32 3.47
CA ALA A 57 -17.05 2.61 2.62
C ALA A 57 -18.49 3.11 2.85
N PRO A 58 -19.29 3.27 1.79
CA PRO A 58 -20.73 3.53 1.93
C PRO A 58 -21.39 2.43 2.77
N PHE A 59 -22.48 2.76 3.46
CA PHE A 59 -23.19 1.82 4.35
C PHE A 59 -23.50 0.47 3.69
N MET A 60 -24.01 0.50 2.46
CA MET A 60 -24.33 -0.73 1.72
C MET A 60 -23.10 -1.61 1.46
N MET A 61 -21.93 -1.02 1.20
CA MET A 61 -20.70 -1.78 1.00
C MET A 61 -20.15 -2.36 2.30
N LYS A 62 -20.28 -1.63 3.41
CA LYS A 62 -19.95 -2.16 4.75
C LYS A 62 -20.77 -3.41 5.06
N LEU A 63 -22.05 -3.40 4.69
CA LEU A 63 -22.95 -4.53 4.92
C LEU A 63 -22.62 -5.74 4.03
N LEU A 64 -22.44 -5.51 2.73
CA LEU A 64 -22.25 -6.59 1.75
C LEU A 64 -20.85 -7.21 1.80
N PHE A 65 -19.82 -6.39 1.99
CA PHE A 65 -18.42 -6.81 1.86
C PHE A 65 -17.65 -6.79 3.17
N LYS A 66 -18.29 -6.42 4.29
CA LYS A 66 -17.68 -6.32 5.62
C LYS A 66 -16.39 -5.48 5.65
N THR A 67 -16.26 -4.51 4.74
CA THR A 67 -15.10 -3.60 4.67
C THR A 67 -15.45 -2.24 5.23
N LYS A 68 -14.56 -1.65 6.04
CA LYS A 68 -14.71 -0.30 6.58
C LYS A 68 -14.27 0.77 5.59
N TYR A 69 -13.31 0.46 4.70
CA TYR A 69 -12.70 1.41 3.77
C TYR A 69 -12.57 0.86 2.35
N LEU A 70 -12.87 1.71 1.38
CA LEU A 70 -12.52 1.50 -0.02
C LEU A 70 -11.13 2.09 -0.27
N PHE A 71 -10.20 1.23 -0.62
CA PHE A 71 -8.85 1.61 -0.99
C PHE A 71 -8.71 1.71 -2.49
N TYR A 72 -7.88 2.64 -2.97
CA TYR A 72 -7.50 2.77 -4.39
C TYR A 72 -6.22 3.60 -4.52
N LEU A 73 -5.55 3.49 -5.68
CA LEU A 73 -4.44 4.36 -6.03
C LEU A 73 -4.95 5.60 -6.76
N GLU A 74 -4.40 6.75 -6.43
CA GLU A 74 -4.65 8.00 -7.15
C GLU A 74 -3.40 8.85 -7.27
N GLN A 75 -3.41 9.78 -8.22
CA GLN A 75 -2.37 10.78 -8.36
C GLN A 75 -2.65 11.96 -7.44
N GLN A 76 -1.66 12.38 -6.65
CA GLN A 76 -1.83 13.58 -5.82
C GLN A 76 -2.12 14.81 -6.70
N THR A 77 -3.21 15.50 -6.41
CA THR A 77 -3.55 16.79 -7.00
C THR A 77 -3.26 17.93 -6.03
N ASN A 78 -3.32 19.19 -6.50
CA ASN A 78 -3.19 20.37 -5.63
C ASN A 78 -4.42 20.60 -4.74
N GLN A 79 -5.48 19.76 -4.86
CA GLN A 79 -6.67 19.89 -4.04
C GLN A 79 -6.40 19.34 -2.64
N LYS A 80 -7.05 19.95 -1.64
CA LYS A 80 -6.99 19.46 -0.26
C LYS A 80 -7.57 18.03 -0.22
N LEU A 81 -6.74 17.08 0.21
CA LEU A 81 -7.14 15.69 0.35
C LEU A 81 -8.19 15.57 1.45
N LYS A 82 -9.30 14.91 1.15
CA LYS A 82 -10.47 14.79 2.05
C LYS A 82 -10.48 13.49 2.87
N PHE A 83 -9.72 12.50 2.45
CA PHE A 83 -9.72 11.14 3.00
C PHE A 83 -8.33 10.77 3.49
N LEU A 84 -8.21 9.60 4.13
CA LEU A 84 -6.90 9.07 4.53
C LEU A 84 -6.06 8.78 3.30
N HIS A 85 -4.79 9.16 3.31
CA HIS A 85 -3.91 8.96 2.18
C HIS A 85 -2.48 8.70 2.62
N TRP A 86 -1.77 7.89 1.85
CA TRP A 86 -0.39 7.49 2.10
C TRP A 86 0.41 7.52 0.80
N SER A 87 1.50 8.27 0.77
CA SER A 87 2.42 8.29 -0.37
C SER A 87 3.08 6.92 -0.61
N LEU A 88 2.96 6.37 -1.81
CA LEU A 88 3.63 5.11 -2.15
C LEU A 88 5.15 5.25 -2.07
N GLU A 89 5.73 6.41 -2.39
CA GLU A 89 7.16 6.69 -2.18
C GLU A 89 7.52 6.51 -0.70
N GLY A 90 6.71 7.05 0.22
CA GLY A 90 6.95 6.93 1.64
C GLY A 90 6.81 5.50 2.18
N ILE A 91 5.83 4.76 1.68
CA ILE A 91 5.61 3.34 2.00
C ILE A 91 6.81 2.51 1.51
N LEU A 92 7.13 2.62 0.22
CA LEU A 92 8.21 1.85 -0.40
C LEU A 92 9.54 2.23 0.22
N GLY A 93 9.83 3.52 0.41
CA GLY A 93 11.06 4.02 1.05
C GLY A 93 11.18 3.75 2.55
N LYS A 94 10.29 2.94 3.14
CA LYS A 94 10.32 2.50 4.54
C LYS A 94 10.40 3.66 5.54
N LYS A 95 9.64 4.74 5.33
CA LYS A 95 9.55 5.83 6.31
C LYS A 95 8.85 5.31 7.57
N LYS A 96 9.64 5.08 8.62
CA LYS A 96 9.26 4.32 9.82
C LYS A 96 7.99 4.84 10.52
N ASP A 97 7.69 6.13 10.42
CA ASP A 97 6.57 6.75 11.16
C ASP A 97 5.29 6.92 10.34
N MET A 98 5.23 6.40 9.12
CA MET A 98 4.14 6.73 8.20
C MET A 98 2.90 5.83 8.35
N LEU A 99 3.10 4.59 8.78
CA LEU A 99 2.06 3.56 8.81
C LEU A 99 1.85 3.04 10.24
N LEU A 100 1.50 3.96 11.13
CA LEU A 100 1.22 3.71 12.54
C LEU A 100 -0.28 3.80 12.80
N PHE A 101 -0.85 2.79 13.46
CA PHE A 101 -2.29 2.65 13.62
C PHE A 101 -2.67 2.23 15.04
N LYS A 102 -3.92 2.56 15.40
CA LYS A 102 -4.53 2.20 16.69
C LYS A 102 -5.48 1.01 16.61
N ASP A 103 -6.18 0.85 15.49
CA ASP A 103 -7.23 -0.17 15.32
C ASP A 103 -6.67 -1.38 14.58
N ARG A 104 -6.71 -2.55 15.23
CA ARG A 104 -6.23 -3.82 14.66
C ARG A 104 -7.05 -4.29 13.46
N GLU A 105 -8.38 -4.13 13.51
CA GLU A 105 -9.26 -4.51 12.40
C GLU A 105 -8.96 -3.65 11.18
N PHE A 106 -8.76 -2.35 11.39
CA PHE A 106 -8.31 -1.45 10.32
C PHE A 106 -6.97 -1.91 9.73
N VAL A 107 -6.01 -2.30 10.56
CA VAL A 107 -4.69 -2.78 10.10
C VAL A 107 -4.82 -4.03 9.24
N ILE A 108 -5.69 -4.97 9.61
CA ILE A 108 -5.94 -6.18 8.81
C ILE A 108 -6.43 -5.80 7.41
N GLU A 109 -7.49 -4.98 7.32
CA GLU A 109 -8.04 -4.52 6.03
C GLU A 109 -7.00 -3.74 5.21
N PHE A 110 -6.27 -2.83 5.87
CA PHE A 110 -5.27 -1.99 5.23
C PHE A 110 -4.14 -2.81 4.61
N ARG A 111 -3.66 -3.86 5.28
CA ARG A 111 -2.55 -4.70 4.77
C ARG A 111 -2.93 -5.48 3.52
N GLU A 112 -4.14 -6.05 3.51
CA GLU A 112 -4.65 -6.79 2.37
C GLU A 112 -4.78 -5.87 1.16
N ALA A 113 -5.39 -4.69 1.36
CA ALA A 113 -5.51 -3.68 0.32
C ALA A 113 -4.14 -3.18 -0.16
N LEU A 114 -3.22 -2.87 0.76
CA LEU A 114 -1.88 -2.39 0.42
C LEU A 114 -1.13 -3.41 -0.44
N LEU A 115 -1.18 -4.70 -0.09
CA LEU A 115 -0.55 -5.74 -0.88
C LEU A 115 -1.13 -5.82 -2.30
N ILE A 116 -2.46 -5.75 -2.45
CA ILE A 116 -3.13 -5.77 -3.75
C ILE A 116 -2.65 -4.60 -4.61
N TYR A 117 -2.68 -3.38 -4.06
CA TYR A 117 -2.33 -2.19 -4.83
C TYR A 117 -0.84 -2.05 -5.13
N LEU A 118 0.04 -2.53 -4.25
CA LEU A 118 1.48 -2.61 -4.54
C LEU A 118 1.77 -3.56 -5.71
N ASN A 119 1.12 -4.73 -5.73
CA ASN A 119 1.27 -5.67 -6.84
C ASN A 119 0.70 -5.09 -8.15
N GLN A 120 -0.44 -4.42 -8.10
CA GLN A 120 -1.01 -3.76 -9.28
C GLN A 120 -0.06 -2.67 -9.81
N PHE A 121 0.40 -1.78 -8.92
CA PHE A 121 1.33 -0.71 -9.28
C PHE A 121 2.62 -1.25 -9.90
N ALA A 122 3.23 -2.26 -9.27
CA ALA A 122 4.46 -2.85 -9.78
C ALA A 122 4.27 -3.50 -11.15
N LYS A 123 3.15 -4.18 -11.37
CA LYS A 123 2.80 -4.74 -12.68
C LYS A 123 2.62 -3.66 -13.75
N GLU A 124 2.03 -2.51 -13.41
CA GLU A 124 1.87 -1.40 -14.35
C GLU A 124 3.23 -0.77 -14.73
N VAL A 125 4.15 -0.63 -13.76
CA VAL A 125 5.53 -0.18 -13.99
C VAL A 125 6.34 -1.18 -14.81
N GLU A 126 6.22 -2.47 -14.51
CA GLU A 126 6.86 -3.56 -15.27
C GLU A 126 6.43 -3.54 -16.75
N GLN A 127 5.15 -3.26 -17.01
CA GLN A 127 4.58 -3.18 -18.36
C GLN A 127 4.86 -1.85 -19.08
N GLY A 128 5.55 -0.90 -18.43
CA GLY A 128 5.83 0.43 -18.99
C GLY A 128 4.57 1.27 -19.23
N LYS A 129 3.48 1.02 -18.49
CA LYS A 129 2.24 1.80 -18.54
C LYS A 129 2.30 3.05 -17.67
N LEU A 130 3.22 3.06 -16.72
CA LEU A 130 3.61 4.18 -15.87
C LEU A 130 5.11 4.44 -16.07
#